data_AF-A0A936MTK1-F1
#
_entry.id   AF-A0A936MTK1-F1
#
_cell.length_a   1.000
_cell.length_b   1.000
_cell.length_c   1.000
_cell.angle_alpha   90.00
_cell.angle_beta   90.00
_cell.angle_gamma   90.00
#
_symmetry.space_group_name_H-M   'P 1'
#
loop_
_entity.id
_entity.type
_entity.pdbx_description
1 polymer ?
#
loop_
_entity_poly.entity_id
_entity_poly.type
_entity_poly.pdbx_seq_one_letter_code
_entity_poly.pdbx_strand_id
1 'polypeptide(L)'
;MTRSRVRERERIRAAVETSDPAALAAYAALLRPVVANLRALAEDATATPDQRVHSRVYLRREILKGLREIETRIEVASNAVQ
;
A
#
# COMPACT_ATOMS: atom_id res chain seq x y z
N MET A 1 16.72 -14.14 -16.73
CA MET A 1 16.18 -13.04 -15.89
C MET A 1 15.21 -13.60 -14.83
N THR A 2 15.70 -14.26 -13.77
CA THR A 2 14.79 -15.11 -12.96
C THR A 2 15.02 -15.05 -11.45
N ARG A 3 16.27 -14.86 -10.96
CA ARG A 3 16.55 -14.82 -9.50
C ARG A 3 16.04 -13.57 -8.78
N SER A 4 16.05 -12.41 -9.43
CA SER A 4 15.63 -11.14 -8.80
C SER A 4 14.13 -11.13 -8.46
N ARG A 5 13.26 -11.55 -9.40
CA ARG A 5 11.81 -11.64 -9.17
C ARG A 5 11.43 -12.72 -8.15
N VAL A 6 12.20 -13.81 -8.08
CA VAL A 6 12.00 -14.86 -7.07
C VAL A 6 12.32 -14.34 -5.67
N ARG A 7 13.49 -13.72 -5.48
CA ARG A 7 13.86 -13.10 -4.19
C ARG A 7 12.89 -12.02 -3.75
N GLU A 8 12.39 -11.21 -4.68
CA GLU A 8 11.39 -10.19 -4.37
C GLU A 8 10.07 -10.81 -3.90
N ARG A 9 9.61 -11.88 -4.57
CA ARG A 9 8.41 -12.62 -4.15
C ARG A 9 8.60 -13.32 -2.80
N GLU A 10 9.78 -13.87 -2.55
CA GLU A 10 10.12 -14.49 -1.27
C GLU A 10 10.15 -13.45 -0.15
N ARG A 11 10.75 -12.28 -0.38
CA ARG A 11 10.73 -11.14 0.55
C ARG A 11 9.30 -10.71 0.89
N ILE A 12 8.41 -10.59 -0.12
CA ILE A 12 7.01 -10.20 0.09
C ILE A 12 6.23 -11.26 0.90
N ARG A 13 6.60 -12.54 0.79
CA ARG A 13 5.94 -13.66 1.48
C ARG A 13 6.56 -14.00 2.83
N ALA A 14 7.72 -13.44 3.16
CA ALA A 14 8.35 -13.69 4.45
C ALA A 14 7.41 -13.24 5.57
N ALA A 15 7.16 -14.13 6.53
CA ALA A 15 6.39 -13.78 7.70
C ALA A 15 7.13 -12.69 8.49
N VAL A 16 6.40 -11.67 8.92
CA VAL A 16 6.95 -10.66 9.83
C VAL A 16 7.10 -11.31 11.19
N GLU A 17 8.33 -11.35 11.71
CA GLU A 17 8.59 -11.76 13.09
C GLU A 17 8.01 -10.71 14.05
N THR A 18 7.15 -11.14 14.96
CA THR A 18 6.50 -10.26 15.94
C THR A 18 6.15 -11.04 17.21
N SER A 19 6.20 -10.35 18.35
CA SER A 19 5.76 -10.88 19.64
C SER A 19 4.23 -10.86 19.80
N ASP A 20 3.51 -10.07 18.99
CA ASP A 20 2.03 -9.98 19.01
C ASP A 20 1.44 -10.05 17.59
N PRO A 21 1.18 -11.27 17.08
CA PRO A 21 0.58 -11.47 15.77
C PRO A 21 -0.85 -10.90 15.64
N ALA A 22 -1.61 -10.82 16.74
CA ALA A 22 -2.98 -10.33 16.72
C ALA A 22 -3.03 -8.82 16.52
N ALA A 23 -2.16 -8.07 17.24
CA ALA A 23 -2.00 -6.64 17.02
C ALA A 23 -1.52 -6.32 15.61
N LEU A 24 -0.56 -7.08 15.08
CA LEU A 24 -0.09 -6.92 13.70
C LEU A 24 -1.21 -7.16 12.68
N ALA A 25 -2.01 -8.21 12.87
CA ALA A 25 -3.14 -8.50 11.99
C ALA A 25 -4.22 -7.41 12.04
N ALA A 26 -4.54 -6.89 13.23
CA ALA A 26 -5.47 -5.78 13.41
C ALA A 26 -4.98 -4.51 12.70
N TYR A 27 -3.70 -4.17 12.88
CA TYR A 27 -3.10 -3.02 12.20
C TYR A 27 -3.11 -3.19 10.67
N ALA A 28 -2.77 -4.37 10.16
CA ALA A 28 -2.86 -4.68 8.73
C ALA A 28 -4.29 -4.53 8.21
N ALA A 29 -5.31 -4.94 8.99
CA ALA A 29 -6.71 -4.76 8.62
C ALA A 29 -7.10 -3.27 8.46
N LEU A 30 -6.50 -2.37 9.25
CA LEU A 30 -6.71 -0.93 9.12
C LEU A 30 -6.06 -0.33 7.87
N LEU A 31 -5.00 -0.94 7.33
CA LEU A 31 -4.31 -0.47 6.12
C LEU A 31 -4.96 -1.00 4.83
N ARG A 32 -5.60 -2.16 4.87
CA ARG A 32 -6.21 -2.81 3.69
C ARG A 32 -7.14 -1.90 2.87
N PRO A 33 -8.05 -1.11 3.47
CA PRO A 33 -8.92 -0.22 2.70
C PRO A 33 -8.15 0.88 1.95
N VAL A 34 -7.11 1.45 2.58
CA VAL A 34 -6.27 2.48 1.95
C VAL A 34 -5.53 1.90 0.75
N VAL A 35 -4.96 0.70 0.90
CA VAL A 35 -4.28 -0.02 -0.19
C VAL A 35 -5.26 -0.40 -1.31
N ALA A 36 -6.49 -0.82 -0.97
CA ALA A 36 -7.51 -1.13 -1.96
C ALA A 36 -7.89 0.11 -2.79
N ASN A 37 -8.09 1.26 -2.14
CA ASN A 37 -8.37 2.52 -2.83
C ASN A 37 -7.21 2.94 -3.73
N LEU A 38 -5.97 2.85 -3.24
CA LEU A 38 -4.77 3.15 -4.04
C LEU A 38 -4.66 2.24 -5.27
N ARG A 39 -5.02 0.95 -5.15
CA ARG A 39 -5.04 0.03 -6.29
C ARG A 39 -6.04 0.47 -7.34
N ALA A 40 -7.28 0.79 -6.96
CA ALA A 40 -8.30 1.26 -7.89
C ALA A 40 -7.88 2.55 -8.62
N LEU A 41 -7.29 3.51 -7.89
CA LEU A 41 -6.78 4.74 -8.49
C LEU A 41 -5.58 4.48 -9.43
N ALA A 42 -4.70 3.54 -9.07
CA ALA A 42 -3.58 3.16 -9.93
C ALA A 42 -4.05 2.48 -11.22
N GLU A 43 -5.07 1.62 -11.15
CA GLU A 43 -5.71 0.99 -12.31
C GLU A 43 -6.36 2.04 -13.22
N ASP A 44 -7.08 3.02 -12.67
CA ASP A 44 -7.65 4.13 -13.44
C ASP A 44 -6.56 5.03 -14.08
N ALA A 45 -5.45 5.24 -13.37
CA ALA A 45 -4.33 6.02 -13.91
C ALA A 45 -3.68 5.38 -15.15
N THR A 46 -3.60 4.04 -15.18
CA THR A 46 -3.03 3.29 -16.31
C THR A 46 -4.05 2.92 -17.39
N ALA A 47 -5.35 3.13 -17.14
CA ALA A 47 -6.40 2.95 -18.14
C ALA A 47 -6.19 3.85 -19.37
N THR A 48 -6.69 3.39 -20.52
CA THR A 48 -6.70 4.17 -21.76
C THR A 48 -7.55 5.43 -21.60
N PRO A 49 -7.31 6.51 -22.36
CA PRO A 49 -8.00 7.79 -22.14
C PRO A 49 -9.53 7.72 -22.19
N ASP A 50 -10.08 6.80 -22.99
CA ASP A 50 -11.51 6.53 -23.16
C ASP A 50 -12.13 5.71 -22.00
N GLN A 51 -11.31 4.93 -21.29
CA GLN A 51 -11.73 4.10 -20.16
C GLN A 51 -11.45 4.75 -18.81
N ARG A 52 -10.61 5.79 -18.79
CA ARG A 52 -10.24 6.51 -17.58
C ARG A 52 -11.42 7.32 -17.04
N VAL A 53 -11.79 7.05 -15.79
CA VAL A 53 -12.89 7.71 -15.11
C VAL A 53 -12.47 9.08 -14.57
N HIS A 54 -11.26 9.20 -14.04
CA HIS A 54 -10.81 10.42 -13.37
C HIS A 54 -9.74 11.21 -14.15
N SER A 55 -9.68 12.52 -13.92
CA SER A 55 -8.62 13.35 -14.48
C SER A 55 -7.25 12.94 -13.91
N ARG A 56 -6.19 13.10 -14.71
CA ARG A 56 -4.80 12.82 -14.27
C ARG A 56 -4.41 13.61 -13.02
N VAL A 57 -4.93 14.84 -12.90
CA VAL A 57 -4.67 15.71 -11.74
C VAL A 57 -5.34 15.16 -10.49
N TYR A 58 -6.59 14.72 -10.59
CA TYR A 58 -7.30 14.07 -9.50
C TYR A 58 -6.57 12.79 -9.05
N LEU A 59 -6.22 11.92 -10.00
CA LEU A 59 -5.54 10.66 -9.73
C LEU A 59 -4.21 10.88 -9.01
N ARG A 60 -3.38 11.80 -9.52
CA ARG A 60 -2.12 12.16 -8.86
C ARG A 60 -2.35 12.64 -7.43
N ARG A 61 -3.33 13.52 -7.21
CA ARG A 61 -3.63 14.07 -5.88
C ARG A 61 -4.07 12.98 -4.91
N GLU A 62 -5.03 12.15 -5.29
CA GLU A 62 -5.59 11.14 -4.39
C GLU A 62 -4.62 9.99 -4.13
N ILE A 63 -3.82 9.60 -5.12
CA ILE A 63 -2.73 8.63 -4.90
C ILE A 63 -1.72 9.19 -3.89
N LEU A 64 -1.25 10.42 -4.05
CA LEU A 64 -0.31 11.04 -3.11
C LEU A 64 -0.90 11.19 -1.70
N LYS A 65 -2.21 11.48 -1.61
CA LYS A 65 -2.91 11.55 -0.33
C LYS A 65 -2.96 10.19 0.36
N GLY A 66 -3.31 9.13 -0.36
CA GLY A 66 -3.34 7.78 0.20
C GLY A 66 -1.96 7.25 0.59
N LEU A 67 -0.92 7.58 -0.19
CA LEU A 67 0.47 7.26 0.17
C LEU A 67 0.89 7.98 1.46
N ARG A 68 0.59 9.28 1.59
CA ARG A 68 0.85 10.03 2.82
C ARG A 68 0.15 9.44 4.03
N GLU A 69 -1.10 8.97 3.87
CA GLU A 69 -1.81 8.31 4.98
C GLU A 69 -1.09 7.03 5.43
N ILE A 70 -0.60 6.21 4.49
CA ILE A 70 0.19 5.02 4.82
C ILE A 70 1.48 5.40 5.52
N GLU A 71 2.22 6.38 4.98
CA GLU A 71 3.47 6.89 5.57
C GLU A 71 3.27 7.36 7.01
N THR A 72 2.26 8.21 7.26
CA THR A 72 1.95 8.70 8.61
C THR A 72 1.57 7.57 9.56
N ARG A 73 0.77 6.60 9.12
CA ARG A 73 0.41 5.46 9.97
C ARG A 73 1.62 4.60 10.33
N ILE A 74 2.56 4.42 9.40
CA ILE A 74 3.81 3.69 9.65
C ILE A 74 4.68 4.46 10.65
N GLU A 75 4.78 5.77 10.50
CA GLU A 75 5.53 6.64 11.42
C GLU A 75 4.96 6.58 12.83
N VAL A 76 3.63 6.72 12.98
CA VAL A 76 2.95 6.60 14.28
C VAL A 76 3.18 5.23 14.92
N ALA A 77 3.08 4.15 14.14
CA ALA A 77 3.33 2.80 14.64
C ALA A 77 4.80 2.59 15.06
N SER A 78 5.74 3.18 14.32
CA SER A 78 7.18 3.10 14.62
C SER A 78 7.55 3.89 15.89
N ASN A 79 6.94 5.06 16.07
CA ASN A 79 7.20 5.92 17.24
C ASN A 79 6.54 5.40 18.51
N ALA A 80 5.51 4.54 18.42
CA ALA A 80 4.88 3.92 19.58
C ALA A 80 5.74 2.82 20.24
N VAL A 81 6.84 2.41 19.60
CA VAL A 81 7.76 1.38 20.09
C VAL A 81 9.00 1.99 20.77
N GLN A 82 9.17 3.32 20.70
CA GLN A 82 10.23 4.07 21.38
C GLN A 82 9.82 4.47 22.79
#